data_AF-A0A4Q3WIB0-F1
#
_entry.id   AF-A0A4Q3WIB0-F1
#
_cell.length_a   1.000
_cell.length_b   1.000
_cell.length_c   1.000
_cell.angle_alpha   90.00
_cell.angle_beta   90.00
_cell.angle_gamma   90.00
#
_symmetry.space_group_name_H-M   'P 1'
#
loop_
_entity.id
_entity.type
_entity.pdbx_description
1 polymer ?
#
loop_
_entity_poly.entity_id
_entity_poly.type
_entity_poly.pdbx_seq_one_letter_code
_entity_poly.pdbx_strand_id
1 'polypeptide(L)'
;MSSAGTTNYEWDPLNRMASAGVSTGYNSYYHYRADGLRAVQLRAASGTNTRITAYRYDGQMPVQEAFSFGSTVETTRFAGGPQAYCGSLGVRPLP
;
A
#
# COMPACT_ATOMS: atom_id res chain seq x y z
N MET A 1 -6.28 29.01 13.37
CA MET A 1 -6.91 27.76 13.86
C MET A 1 -6.78 26.73 12.75
N SER A 2 -6.07 25.63 12.95
CA SER A 2 -6.05 24.53 11.97
C SER A 2 -7.37 23.79 12.07
N SER A 3 -8.21 23.87 11.04
CA SER A 3 -9.42 23.04 10.95
C SER A 3 -9.00 21.58 11.01
N ALA A 4 -9.34 20.87 12.08
CA ALA A 4 -9.18 19.42 12.10
C ALA A 4 -10.13 18.88 11.02
N GLY A 5 -9.57 18.36 9.93
CA GLY A 5 -10.36 17.71 8.89
C GLY A 5 -11.08 16.50 9.49
N THR A 6 -12.34 16.30 9.12
CA THR A 6 -13.06 15.06 9.46
C THR A 6 -12.41 13.90 8.72
N THR A 7 -12.10 12.82 9.45
CA THR A 7 -11.68 11.55 8.85
C THR A 7 -12.89 10.66 8.68
N ASN A 8 -13.15 10.25 7.45
CA ASN A 8 -14.20 9.29 7.11
C ASN A 8 -13.60 7.89 6.97
N TYR A 9 -14.34 6.88 7.40
CA TYR A 9 -13.95 5.48 7.33
C TYR A 9 -15.06 4.67 6.69
N GLU A 10 -14.69 3.82 5.75
CA GLU A 10 -15.61 2.89 5.08
C GLU A 10 -15.18 1.45 5.39
N TRP A 11 -16.16 0.56 5.52
CA TRP A 11 -15.96 -0.84 5.89
C TRP A 11 -16.50 -1.75 4.79
N ASP A 12 -15.85 -2.89 4.58
CA ASP A 12 -16.32 -3.95 3.68
C ASP A 12 -17.39 -4.83 4.37
N PRO A 13 -18.10 -5.71 3.64
CA PRO A 13 -19.12 -6.59 4.21
C PRO A 13 -18.61 -7.57 5.29
N LEU A 14 -17.29 -7.78 5.37
CA LEU A 14 -16.65 -8.60 6.39
C LEU A 14 -16.18 -7.77 7.59
N ASN A 15 -16.63 -6.51 7.68
CA ASN A 15 -16.29 -5.55 8.71
C ASN A 15 -14.79 -5.25 8.81
N ARG A 16 -14.11 -5.13 7.65
CA ARG A 16 -12.71 -4.70 7.55
C ARG A 16 -12.65 -3.34 6.87
N MET A 17 -11.67 -2.50 7.25
CA MET A 17 -11.56 -1.15 6.73
C MET A 17 -11.28 -1.15 5.23
N ALA A 18 -12.24 -0.72 4.42
CA ALA A 18 -12.12 -0.61 2.96
C ALA A 18 -11.48 0.71 2.55
N SER A 19 -11.77 1.80 3.26
CA SER A 19 -11.11 3.08 3.04
C SER A 19 -11.03 3.96 4.30
N ALA A 20 -10.06 4.87 4.30
CA ALA A 20 -9.93 5.91 5.32
C ALA A 20 -9.40 7.18 4.66
N GLY A 21 -10.06 8.31 4.86
CA GLY A 21 -9.66 9.57 4.23
C GLY A 21 -10.00 10.79 5.06
N VAL A 22 -9.12 11.79 5.04
CA VAL A 22 -9.39 13.11 5.60
C VAL A 22 -9.85 14.03 4.48
N SER A 23 -10.92 14.81 4.72
CA SER A 23 -11.53 15.68 3.72
C SER A 23 -10.56 16.69 3.05
N THR A 24 -9.45 17.00 3.71
CA THR A 24 -8.44 17.98 3.27
C THR A 24 -7.11 17.35 2.85
N GLY A 25 -7.03 16.02 2.73
CA GLY A 25 -5.75 15.33 2.60
C GLY A 25 -5.77 14.12 1.67
N TYR A 26 -5.30 12.99 2.19
CA TYR A 26 -5.16 11.75 1.43
C TYR A 26 -6.30 10.79 1.75
N ASN A 27 -6.76 10.09 0.73
CA ASN A 27 -7.64 8.94 0.87
C ASN A 27 -6.81 7.67 0.71
N SER A 28 -6.98 6.74 1.64
CA SER A 28 -6.41 5.39 1.58
C SER A 28 -7.50 4.39 1.25
N TYR A 29 -7.23 3.52 0.29
CA TYR A 29 -8.10 2.40 -0.09
C TYR A 29 -7.34 1.10 0.15
N TYR A 30 -8.03 0.10 0.70
CA TYR A 30 -7.42 -1.14 1.12
C TYR A 30 -8.06 -2.32 0.40
N HIS A 31 -7.23 -3.21 -0.12
CA HIS A 31 -7.67 -4.49 -0.66
C HIS A 31 -7.10 -5.63 0.17
N TYR A 32 -7.91 -6.65 0.34
CA TYR A 32 -7.59 -7.82 1.16
C TYR A 32 -7.62 -9.08 0.31
N ARG A 33 -6.77 -10.04 0.68
CA ARG A 33 -6.82 -11.42 0.21
C ARG A 33 -8.01 -12.14 0.85
N ALA A 34 -8.34 -13.30 0.30
CA ALA A 34 -9.38 -14.19 0.84
C ALA A 34 -9.08 -14.64 2.28
N ASP A 35 -7.80 -14.76 2.65
CA ASP A 35 -7.34 -15.11 4.00
C ASP A 35 -7.43 -13.95 5.02
N GLY A 36 -7.86 -12.76 4.59
CA GLY A 36 -8.01 -11.61 5.47
C GLY A 36 -6.80 -10.69 5.56
N LEU A 37 -5.67 -11.05 4.95
CA LEU A 37 -4.47 -10.21 4.96
C LEU A 37 -4.57 -9.08 3.94
N ARG A 38 -4.03 -7.91 4.29
CA ARG A 38 -4.02 -6.73 3.41
C ARG A 38 -3.11 -6.98 2.22
N ALA A 39 -3.65 -7.06 1.02
CA ALA A 39 -2.89 -7.27 -0.20
C ALA A 39 -2.28 -5.98 -0.73
N VAL A 40 -3.06 -4.89 -0.71
CA VAL A 40 -2.72 -3.62 -1.35
C VAL A 40 -3.29 -2.46 -0.54
N GLN A 41 -2.56 -1.36 -0.49
CA GLN A 41 -3.02 -0.05 -0.07
C GLN A 41 -2.77 0.96 -1.18
N LEU A 42 -3.80 1.69 -1.60
CA LEU A 42 -3.69 2.82 -2.50
C LEU A 42 -3.90 4.11 -1.70
N ARG A 43 -2.90 4.99 -1.65
CA ARG A 43 -3.01 6.32 -1.04
C ARG A 43 -3.06 7.36 -2.14
N ALA A 44 -4.23 7.95 -2.35
CA ALA A 44 -4.44 9.04 -3.29
C ALA A 44 -4.45 10.37 -2.53
N ALA A 45 -3.62 11.32 -2.95
CA ALA A 45 -3.80 12.73 -2.57
C ALA A 45 -4.83 13.40 -3.48
N SER A 46 -5.36 14.56 -3.09
CA SER A 46 -5.98 15.46 -4.05
C SER A 46 -5.00 15.76 -5.20
N GLY A 47 -5.28 15.29 -6.42
CA GLY A 47 -4.44 15.42 -7.61
C GLY A 47 -3.93 14.09 -8.17
N THR A 48 -2.82 14.11 -8.92
CA THR A 48 -2.26 12.93 -9.63
C THR A 48 -1.34 12.07 -8.76
N ASN A 49 -1.06 12.50 -7.52
CA ASN A 49 -0.13 11.83 -6.62
C ASN A 49 -0.79 10.60 -5.97
N THR A 50 -0.60 9.45 -6.60
CA THR A 50 -1.04 8.15 -6.09
C THR A 50 0.18 7.35 -5.66
N ARG A 51 0.20 6.93 -4.39
CA ARG A 51 1.13 5.92 -3.88
C ARG A 51 0.41 4.58 -3.78
N ILE A 52 0.85 3.58 -4.52
CA ILE A 52 0.32 2.21 -4.41
C ILE A 52 1.33 1.42 -3.60
N THR A 53 0.90 0.70 -2.58
CA THR A 53 1.72 -0.19 -1.77
C THR A 53 1.15 -1.60 -1.85
N ALA A 54 1.91 -2.55 -2.38
CA ALA A 54 1.54 -3.96 -2.43
C ALA A 54 2.35 -4.76 -1.41
N TYR A 55 1.66 -5.62 -0.66
CA TYR A 55 2.25 -6.46 0.37
C TYR A 55 2.30 -7.92 -0.11
N ARG A 56 3.45 -8.58 0.07
CA ARG A 56 3.59 -10.03 -0.09
C ARG A 56 3.88 -10.65 1.27
N TYR A 57 3.34 -11.84 1.47
CA TYR A 57 3.43 -12.57 2.72
C TYR A 57 4.00 -13.96 2.49
N ASP A 58 4.82 -14.44 3.43
CA ASP A 58 5.23 -15.84 3.55
C ASP A 58 4.45 -16.45 4.71
N GLY A 59 3.24 -16.92 4.40
CA GLY A 59 2.22 -17.26 5.40
C GLY A 59 1.57 -16.00 5.99
N GLN A 60 1.72 -15.80 7.30
CA GLN A 60 1.12 -14.67 8.02
C GLN A 60 2.04 -13.44 8.14
N MET A 61 3.33 -13.58 7.84
CA MET A 61 4.30 -12.48 7.96
C MET A 61 4.51 -11.76 6.62
N PRO A 62 4.47 -10.42 6.58
CA PRO A 62 4.82 -9.67 5.38
C PRO A 62 6.32 -9.82 5.10
N VAL A 63 6.66 -10.27 3.89
CA VAL A 63 8.04 -10.49 3.43
C VAL A 63 8.48 -9.47 2.39
N GLN A 64 7.55 -8.73 1.79
CA GLN A 64 7.86 -7.69 0.82
C GLN A 64 6.81 -6.59 0.83
N GLU A 65 7.27 -5.35 0.73
CA GLU A 65 6.48 -4.17 0.40
C GLU A 65 7.02 -3.61 -0.91
N ALA A 66 6.20 -3.54 -1.95
CA ALA A 66 6.51 -2.76 -3.14
C ALA A 66 5.65 -1.51 -3.09
N PHE A 67 6.24 -0.32 -3.20
CA PHE A 67 5.45 0.88 -3.42
C PHE A 67 5.81 1.57 -4.73
N SER A 68 4.80 2.10 -5.40
CA SER A 68 4.98 2.92 -6.59
C SER A 68 4.44 4.32 -6.38
N PHE A 69 5.13 5.28 -6.97
CA PHE A 69 4.70 6.67 -7.06
C PHE A 69 4.88 7.11 -8.52
N GLY A 70 3.75 7.31 -9.22
CA GLY A 70 3.79 7.46 -10.68
C GLY A 70 4.42 6.23 -11.34
N SER A 71 5.48 6.45 -12.14
CA SER A 71 6.22 5.39 -12.84
C SER A 71 7.36 4.77 -12.02
N THR A 72 7.71 5.33 -10.87
CA THR A 72 8.78 4.81 -10.01
C THR A 72 8.23 3.68 -9.15
N VAL A 73 8.91 2.54 -9.13
CA VAL A 73 8.59 1.40 -8.25
C VAL A 73 9.79 1.12 -7.36
N GLU A 74 9.59 1.21 -6.05
CA GLU A 74 10.56 0.80 -5.04
C GLU A 74 10.06 -0.47 -4.34
N THR A 75 10.98 -1.33 -3.95
CA THR A 75 10.65 -2.61 -3.33
C THR A 75 11.54 -2.84 -2.13
N THR A 76 10.95 -3.04 -0.96
CA THR A 76 11.61 -3.42 0.28
C THR A 76 11.27 -4.87 0.61
N ARG A 77 12.27 -5.71 0.88
CA ARG A 77 12.07 -7.09 1.37
C ARG A 77 12.34 -7.13 2.87
N PHE A 78 11.45 -7.73 3.64
CA PHE A 78 11.57 -7.82 5.11
C PHE A 78 12.34 -9.06 5.57
N ALA A 79 12.56 -10.04 4.71
CA ALA A 79 13.28 -11.29 5.03
C ALA A 79 14.83 -11.14 5.12
N GLY A 80 15.36 -9.92 5.12
CA GLY A 80 16.81 -9.69 5.15
C GLY A 80 17.20 -8.23 4.97
N GLY A 81 16.67 -7.34 5.80
CA GLY A 81 16.99 -5.91 5.79
C GLY A 81 16.52 -5.14 4.55
N PRO A 82 16.48 -3.79 4.62
CA PRO A 82 15.99 -2.98 3.51
C PRO A 82 16.98 -3.04 2.33
N GLN A 83 16.67 -3.82 1.30
CA GLN A 83 17.27 -3.63 -0.02
C GLN A 83 16.43 -2.61 -0.78
N ALA A 84 16.88 -1.35 -0.81
CA ALA A 84 16.34 -0.36 -1.72
C ALA A 84 16.75 -0.73 -3.15
N TYR A 85 15.85 -1.37 -3.90
CA TYR A 85 16.03 -1.51 -5.34
C TYR A 85 15.59 -0.21 -6.03
N CYS A 86 16.55 0.68 -6.29
CA CYS A 86 16.45 1.68 -7.36
C CYS A 86 17.01 1.02 -8.62
N GLY A 87 16.16 0.59 -9.55
CA GLY A 87 16.65 0.03 -10.81
C GLY A 87 15.61 -0.73 -11.62
N SER A 88 15.50 -0.32 -12.89
CA SER A 88 14.69 -0.84 -13.99
C SER A 88 14.45 -2.36 -14.02
N LEU A 89 13.24 -2.72 -14.49
CA LEU A 89 12.82 -4.01 -15.04
C LEU A 89 13.99 -4.95 -15.39
N GLY A 90 14.32 -5.84 -14.44
CA GLY A 90 15.24 -6.94 -14.65
C GLY A 90 14.61 -8.20 -14.11
N VAL A 91 13.94 -8.97 -14.98
CA VAL A 91 13.42 -10.29 -14.65
C VAL A 91 14.62 -11.18 -14.36
N ARG A 92 14.87 -11.51 -13.09
CA ARG A 92 15.85 -12.53 -12.71
C ARG A 92 15.11 -13.87 -12.61
N PRO A 93 15.42 -14.86 -13.47
CA PRO A 93 14.83 -16.18 -13.34
C PRO A 93 15.36 -16.84 -12.05
N LEU A 94 14.47 -17.58 -11.39
CA LEU A 94 14.82 -18.44 -10.25
C LEU A 94 15.62 -19.66 -10.75
N PRO A 95 16.49 -20.25 -9.89
CA PRO A 95 17.40 -21.33 -10.27
C PRO A 95 16.67 -22.59 -10.77
#